data_AF-A0AB74TFY9-F1
#
_entry.id   AF-A0AB74TFY9-F1
#
_cell.length_a   1.000
_cell.length_b   1.000
_cell.length_c   1.000
_cell.angle_alpha   90.00
_cell.angle_beta   90.00
_cell.angle_gamma   90.00
#
_symmetry.space_group_name_H-M   'P 1'
#
loop_
_entity.id
_entity.type
_entity.pdbx_description
1 polymer ?
#
loop_
_entity_poly.entity_id
_entity_poly.type
_entity_poly.pdbx_seq_one_letter_code
_entity_poly.pdbx_strand_id
1 'polypeptide(L)'
;MHLIAGTIMKKGLDNRMAFLMQEFAGEKEFFPATEIIENCTALASVIEEIKEITGISADQMELVELTNTVYKSSRIPLYVFEYVGDDKELQVDKPFKWGDFKELKETFEDYEIEGVPLLSELTIEVI
;
A
#
# COMPACT_ATOMS: atom_id res chain seq x y z
N MET A 1 6.62 -20.03 -3.44
CA MET A 1 6.34 -18.62 -3.80
C MET A 1 6.18 -17.85 -2.51
N HIS A 2 6.96 -16.78 -2.33
CA HIS A 2 6.84 -15.88 -1.19
C HIS A 2 6.15 -14.61 -1.69
N LEU A 3 4.87 -14.47 -1.36
CA LEU A 3 4.07 -13.29 -1.71
C LEU A 3 4.39 -12.16 -0.73
N ILE A 4 4.50 -10.95 -1.26
CA ILE A 4 4.79 -9.72 -0.52
C ILE A 4 3.85 -8.63 -1.01
N ALA A 5 3.30 -7.86 -0.08
CA ALA A 5 2.42 -6.74 -0.38
C ALA A 5 3.15 -5.40 -0.24
N GLY A 6 2.69 -4.41 -0.99
CA GLY A 6 3.21 -3.05 -0.96
C GLY A 6 2.13 -2.03 -1.21
N THR A 7 2.17 -0.92 -0.48
CA THR A 7 1.37 0.26 -0.79
C THR A 7 2.22 1.51 -0.62
N ILE A 8 1.85 2.56 -1.35
CA ILE A 8 2.37 3.89 -1.16
C ILE A 8 1.22 4.82 -0.78
N MET A 9 1.44 5.65 0.23
CA MET A 9 0.50 6.64 0.71
C MET A 9 0.89 8.03 0.20
N LYS A 10 -0.10 8.80 -0.23
CA LYS A 10 0.06 10.18 -0.66
C LYS A 10 -0.94 11.08 0.06
N LYS A 11 -0.58 12.34 0.26
CA LYS A 11 -1.55 13.37 0.64
C LYS A 11 -2.37 13.76 -0.58
N GLY A 12 -3.69 13.65 -0.47
CA GLY A 12 -4.63 14.16 -1.46
C GLY A 12 -4.74 15.68 -1.37
N LEU A 13 -5.35 16.29 -2.41
CA LEU A 13 -5.61 17.73 -2.49
C LEU A 13 -6.48 18.27 -1.33
N ASP A 14 -7.24 17.38 -0.67
CA ASP A 14 -8.09 17.68 0.47
C ASP A 14 -7.41 17.41 1.83
N ASN A 15 -6.08 17.29 1.84
CA ASN A 15 -5.25 16.88 2.99
C ASN A 15 -5.57 15.50 3.56
N ARG A 16 -6.37 14.66 2.88
CA ARG A 16 -6.62 13.29 3.31
C ARG A 16 -5.56 12.36 2.74
N MET A 17 -5.22 11.33 3.50
CA MET A 17 -4.33 10.28 3.03
C MET A 17 -5.06 9.35 2.07
N ALA A 18 -4.42 9.06 0.94
CA ALA A 18 -4.85 8.04 0.00
C ALA A 18 -3.77 6.96 -0.15
N PHE A 19 -4.19 5.73 -0.33
CA PHE A 19 -3.34 4.54 -0.40
C PHE A 19 -3.47 3.88 -1.77
N LEU A 20 -2.37 3.37 -2.30
CA LEU A 20 -2.42 2.54 -3.51
C LEU A 20 -3.08 1.19 -3.19
N MET A 21 -4.17 0.90 -3.89
CA MET A 21 -4.97 -0.31 -3.73
C MET A 21 -5.22 -0.97 -5.09
N GLN A 22 -5.53 -2.26 -5.07
CA GLN A 22 -5.85 -3.08 -6.22
C GLN A 22 -7.29 -3.61 -6.10
N GLU A 23 -8.07 -3.39 -7.14
CA GLU A 23 -9.43 -3.88 -7.31
C GLU A 23 -9.41 -5.29 -7.93
N PHE A 24 -10.18 -6.22 -7.37
CA PHE A 24 -10.36 -7.54 -7.93
C PHE A 24 -11.84 -7.73 -8.27
N ALA A 25 -12.13 -8.17 -9.50
CA ALA A 25 -13.51 -8.33 -9.95
C ALA A 25 -14.27 -9.35 -9.07
N GLY A 26 -15.22 -8.86 -8.27
CA GLY A 26 -16.04 -9.69 -7.38
C GLY A 26 -15.31 -10.18 -6.11
N GLU A 27 -14.08 -9.72 -5.86
CA GLU A 27 -13.38 -9.93 -4.58
C GLU A 27 -13.21 -8.57 -3.86
N LYS A 28 -12.86 -8.62 -2.56
CA LYS A 28 -12.53 -7.40 -1.83
C LYS A 28 -11.22 -6.81 -2.34
N GLU A 29 -11.12 -5.51 -2.22
CA GLU A 29 -9.91 -4.76 -2.55
C GLU A 29 -8.77 -5.16 -1.61
N PHE A 30 -7.55 -5.02 -2.10
CA PHE A 30 -6.35 -5.36 -1.35
C PHE A 30 -5.18 -4.47 -1.77
N PHE A 31 -4.07 -4.52 -1.05
CA PHE A 31 -2.84 -3.87 -1.51
C PHE A 31 -2.25 -4.61 -2.73
N PRO A 32 -1.57 -3.90 -3.64
CA PRO A 32 -0.72 -4.55 -4.63
C PRO A 32 0.17 -5.61 -3.99
N ALA A 33 0.20 -6.79 -4.59
CA ALA A 33 0.98 -7.92 -4.11
C ALA A 33 1.72 -8.57 -5.26
N THR A 34 2.99 -8.89 -5.01
CA THR A 34 3.91 -9.43 -6.01
C THR A 34 4.73 -10.58 -5.42
N GLU A 35 5.35 -11.36 -6.28
CA GLU A 35 6.34 -12.34 -5.87
C GLU A 35 7.71 -11.68 -5.68
N ILE A 36 8.56 -12.25 -4.84
CA ILE A 36 9.96 -11.85 -4.78
C ILE A 36 10.60 -12.17 -6.14
N ILE A 37 11.01 -11.11 -6.85
CA ILE A 37 11.71 -11.17 -8.12
C ILE A 37 13.03 -11.92 -7.93
N GLU A 38 13.39 -12.78 -8.89
CA GLU A 38 14.62 -13.56 -8.82
C GLU A 38 15.84 -12.66 -8.65
N ASN A 39 16.72 -13.00 -7.69
CA ASN A 39 17.91 -12.23 -7.32
C ASN A 39 17.65 -10.82 -6.71
N CYS A 40 16.40 -10.51 -6.32
CA CYS A 40 16.06 -9.29 -5.59
C CYS A 40 15.75 -9.58 -4.11
N THR A 41 15.85 -8.54 -3.28
CA THR A 41 15.28 -8.58 -1.92
C THR A 41 13.77 -8.34 -1.99
N ALA A 42 13.03 -8.74 -0.95
CA ALA A 42 11.60 -8.44 -0.86
C ALA A 42 11.30 -6.94 -1.02
N LEU A 43 12.10 -6.08 -0.36
CA LEU A 43 11.98 -4.63 -0.49
C LEU A 43 12.16 -4.16 -1.94
N ALA A 44 13.21 -4.63 -2.61
CA ALA A 44 13.48 -4.26 -4.00
C ALA A 44 12.35 -4.71 -4.94
N SER A 45 11.77 -5.90 -4.72
CA SER A 45 10.64 -6.38 -5.49
C SER A 45 9.39 -5.53 -5.30
N VAL A 46 9.08 -5.10 -4.07
CA VAL A 46 7.94 -4.19 -3.85
C VAL A 46 8.17 -2.82 -4.47
N ILE A 47 9.38 -2.26 -4.38
CA ILE A 47 9.70 -0.96 -4.99
C ILE A 47 9.50 -1.01 -6.51
N GLU A 48 9.98 -2.07 -7.17
CA GLU A 48 9.79 -2.21 -8.61
C GLU A 48 8.32 -2.41 -8.98
N GLU A 49 7.54 -3.18 -8.22
CA GLU A 49 6.09 -3.32 -8.43
C GLU A 49 5.36 -1.97 -8.34
N ILE A 50 5.59 -1.20 -7.26
CA ILE A 50 4.95 0.11 -7.10
C ILE A 50 5.36 1.06 -8.23
N LYS A 51 6.62 1.03 -8.64
CA LYS A 51 7.14 1.83 -9.76
C LYS A 51 6.49 1.45 -11.08
N GLU A 52 6.29 0.16 -11.35
CA GLU A 52 5.58 -0.30 -12.55
C GLU A 52 4.11 0.16 -12.57
N ILE A 53 3.45 0.14 -11.41
CA ILE A 53 2.04 0.55 -11.28
C ILE A 53 1.87 2.08 -11.39
N THR A 54 2.75 2.84 -10.76
CA THR A 54 2.54 4.28 -10.51
C THR A 54 3.48 5.20 -11.26
N GLY A 55 4.59 4.67 -11.80
CA GLY A 55 5.70 5.47 -12.33
C GLY A 55 6.54 6.19 -11.27
N ILE A 56 6.25 6.00 -9.97
CA ILE A 56 7.00 6.60 -8.86
C ILE A 56 8.33 5.86 -8.73
N SER A 57 9.44 6.59 -8.72
CA SER A 57 10.77 6.01 -8.55
C SER A 57 11.16 5.88 -7.08
N ALA A 58 12.13 5.01 -6.79
CA ALA A 58 12.54 4.68 -5.42
C ALA A 58 12.99 5.89 -4.58
N ASP A 59 13.55 6.93 -5.22
CA ASP A 59 13.97 8.18 -4.58
C ASP A 59 12.79 9.08 -4.17
N GLN A 60 11.58 8.75 -4.61
CA GLN A 60 10.33 9.41 -4.23
C GLN A 60 9.52 8.59 -3.22
N MET A 61 10.08 7.49 -2.70
CA MET A 61 9.45 6.62 -1.73
C MET A 61 10.24 6.60 -0.42
N GLU A 62 9.56 6.89 0.69
CA GLU A 62 10.11 6.71 2.03
C GLU A 62 9.42 5.52 2.69
N LEU A 63 10.17 4.49 3.10
CA LEU A 63 9.59 3.36 3.83
C LEU A 63 9.24 3.82 5.25
N VAL A 64 7.94 3.87 5.56
CA VAL A 64 7.46 4.34 6.87
C VAL A 64 7.06 3.20 7.80
N GLU A 65 6.64 2.06 7.26
CA GLU A 65 6.22 0.92 8.07
C GLU A 65 6.52 -0.42 7.37
N LEU A 66 6.89 -1.42 8.18
CA LEU A 66 7.01 -2.81 7.77
C LEU A 66 6.19 -3.67 8.73
N THR A 67 5.09 -4.20 8.22
CA THR A 67 4.14 -4.98 9.01
C THR A 67 3.76 -6.28 8.30
N ASN A 68 2.74 -6.97 8.80
CA ASN A 68 2.14 -8.11 8.12
C ASN A 68 0.67 -7.82 7.87
N THR A 69 0.19 -8.25 6.72
CA THR A 69 -1.23 -8.31 6.38
C THR A 69 -1.64 -9.76 6.16
N VAL A 70 -2.93 -10.03 6.11
CA VAL A 70 -3.46 -11.36 5.77
C VAL A 70 -4.11 -11.25 4.39
N TYR A 71 -3.67 -12.11 3.47
CA TYR A 71 -4.26 -12.27 2.15
C TYR A 71 -4.64 -13.73 1.96
N LYS A 72 -5.92 -14.01 1.63
CA LYS A 72 -6.43 -15.39 1.42
C LYS A 72 -5.98 -16.35 2.54
N SER A 73 -6.18 -15.94 3.79
CA SER A 73 -5.79 -16.67 5.02
C SER A 73 -4.29 -16.92 5.20
N SER A 74 -3.43 -16.22 4.45
CA SER A 74 -1.97 -16.29 4.58
C SER A 74 -1.41 -14.97 5.09
N ARG A 75 -0.56 -15.01 6.11
CA ARG A 75 0.18 -13.83 6.60
C ARG A 75 1.31 -13.53 5.64
N ILE A 76 1.32 -12.33 5.06
CA ILE A 76 2.35 -11.87 4.13
C ILE A 76 2.91 -10.52 4.61
N PRO A 77 4.22 -10.24 4.36
CA PRO A 77 4.78 -8.93 4.64
C PRO A 77 4.06 -7.82 3.88
N LEU A 78 3.87 -6.67 4.52
CA LEU A 78 3.36 -5.44 3.91
C LEU A 78 4.37 -4.31 4.13
N TYR A 79 4.83 -3.72 3.04
CA TYR A 79 5.66 -2.52 3.04
C TYR A 79 4.77 -1.31 2.77
N VAL A 80 4.82 -0.31 3.65
CA VAL A 80 4.08 0.94 3.49
C VAL A 80 5.07 2.06 3.25
N PHE A 81 4.94 2.72 2.10
CA PHE A 81 5.76 3.86 1.73
C PHE A 81 4.98 5.16 1.82
N GLU A 82 5.63 6.27 2.13
CA GLU A 82 5.12 7.61 1.91
C GLU A 82 5.71 8.17 0.60
N TYR A 83 4.87 8.81 -0.21
CA TYR A 83 5.30 9.56 -1.38
C TYR A 83 5.88 10.91 -0.94
N VAL A 84 7.16 11.13 -1.23
CA VAL A 84 7.90 12.36 -0.86
C VAL A 84 8.26 13.24 -2.07
N GLY A 85 7.69 12.94 -3.25
CA GLY A 85 7.89 13.74 -4.45
C GLY A 85 7.00 14.97 -4.54
N ASP A 86 7.23 15.78 -5.57
CA ASP A 86 6.40 16.97 -5.84
C ASP A 86 4.95 16.59 -6.20
N ASP A 87 4.03 17.48 -5.86
CA ASP A 87 2.59 17.30 -5.97
C ASP A 87 2.16 17.16 -7.43
N LYS A 88 2.08 15.91 -7.89
CA LYS A 88 1.52 15.53 -9.19
C LYS A 88 0.17 14.88 -8.94
N GLU A 89 -0.78 15.12 -9.83
CA GLU A 89 -1.94 14.24 -9.97
C GLU A 89 -1.43 12.84 -10.38
N LEU A 90 -1.05 12.03 -9.40
CA LEU A 90 -0.63 10.65 -9.59
C LEU A 90 -1.86 9.87 -10.07
N GLN A 91 -1.84 9.47 -11.33
CA GLN A 91 -2.85 8.63 -11.96
C GLN A 91 -2.35 7.18 -11.96
N VAL A 92 -3.28 6.24 -11.81
CA VAL A 92 -3.01 4.80 -11.93
C VAL A 92 -4.11 4.18 -12.80
N ASP A 93 -3.74 3.19 -13.59
CA ASP A 93 -4.69 2.46 -14.42
C ASP A 93 -5.34 1.31 -13.65
N LYS A 94 -6.55 0.92 -14.07
CA LYS A 94 -7.19 -0.29 -13.56
C LYS A 94 -6.28 -1.52 -13.77
N PRO A 95 -6.23 -2.45 -12.80
CA PRO A 95 -7.11 -2.58 -11.63
C PRO A 95 -6.71 -1.72 -10.42
N PHE A 96 -5.76 -0.81 -10.53
CA PHE A 96 -5.29 -0.03 -9.39
C PHE A 96 -6.10 1.26 -9.19
N LYS A 97 -6.15 1.71 -7.93
CA LYS A 97 -6.73 2.99 -7.55
C LYS A 97 -6.06 3.58 -6.33
N TRP A 98 -6.34 4.85 -6.09
CA TRP A 98 -6.05 5.52 -4.82
C TRP A 98 -7.28 5.43 -3.93
N GLY A 99 -7.25 4.58 -2.90
CA GLY A 99 -8.34 4.40 -1.93
C GLY A 99 -8.12 5.20 -0.65
N ASP A 100 -9.21 5.56 0.04
CA ASP A 100 -9.17 6.32 1.28
C ASP A 100 -9.05 5.45 2.54
N PHE A 101 -9.00 6.08 3.73
CA PHE A 101 -8.89 5.37 5.00
C PHE A 101 -10.09 4.44 5.30
N LYS A 102 -11.28 4.73 4.78
CA LYS A 102 -12.46 3.87 4.97
C LYS A 102 -12.29 2.58 4.18
N GLU A 103 -11.88 2.68 2.92
CA GLU A 103 -11.60 1.53 2.06
C GLU A 103 -10.42 0.71 2.60
N LEU A 104 -9.41 1.39 3.16
CA LEU A 104 -8.31 0.76 3.90
C LEU A 104 -8.81 -0.04 5.11
N LYS A 105 -9.68 0.56 5.93
CA LYS A 105 -10.21 -0.08 7.14
C LYS A 105 -11.03 -1.32 6.80
N GLU A 106 -11.86 -1.25 5.76
CA GLU A 106 -12.60 -2.41 5.22
C GLU A 106 -11.64 -3.51 4.73
N THR A 107 -10.51 -3.13 4.13
CA THR A 107 -9.45 -4.07 3.72
C THR A 107 -8.78 -4.77 4.90
N PHE A 108 -8.76 -4.16 6.09
CA PHE A 108 -8.18 -4.78 7.28
C PHE A 108 -9.20 -5.54 8.14
N GLU A 109 -10.40 -4.97 8.37
CA GLU A 109 -11.42 -5.50 9.30
C GLU A 109 -11.88 -6.94 8.99
N ASP A 110 -11.80 -7.37 7.74
CA ASP A 110 -12.25 -8.70 7.30
C ASP A 110 -11.19 -9.81 7.38
N TYR A 111 -10.00 -9.47 7.86
CA TYR A 111 -8.85 -10.36 7.86
C TYR A 111 -8.31 -10.49 9.28
N GLU A 112 -8.86 -11.41 10.09
CA GLU A 112 -8.53 -11.67 11.51
C GLU A 112 -7.17 -11.09 11.96
N ILE A 113 -7.21 -9.89 12.55
CA ILE A 113 -6.00 -9.13 12.83
C ILE A 113 -5.51 -9.40 14.26
N GLU A 114 -4.63 -10.38 14.43
CA GLU A 114 -3.66 -10.35 15.53
C GLU A 114 -2.52 -9.39 15.15
N GLY A 115 -2.64 -8.11 15.48
CA GLY A 115 -1.55 -7.12 15.32
C GLY A 115 -1.72 -6.14 14.16
N VAL A 116 -2.81 -5.37 14.16
CA VAL A 116 -2.95 -4.19 13.28
C VAL A 116 -1.75 -3.28 13.57
N PRO A 117 -1.00 -2.81 12.56
CA PRO A 117 -0.10 -1.68 12.78
C PRO A 117 -0.92 -0.51 13.35
N LEU A 118 -0.37 0.18 14.35
CA LEU A 118 -0.97 1.36 14.98
C LEU A 118 -0.99 2.53 14.00
N LEU A 119 -1.79 2.46 12.94
CA LEU A 119 -2.13 3.61 12.09
C LEU A 119 -2.93 4.68 12.87
N SER A 120 -3.23 4.43 14.15
CA SER A 120 -3.80 5.40 15.10
C SER A 120 -2.92 6.63 15.36
N GLU A 121 -1.64 6.64 14.93
CA GLU A 121 -0.79 7.82 15.03
C GLU A 121 -0.88 8.76 13.82
N LEU A 122 -1.57 8.36 12.73
CA LEU A 122 -1.90 9.26 11.61
C LEU A 122 -3.08 10.20 11.91
N THR A 123 -3.51 10.27 13.18
CA THR A 123 -4.39 11.34 13.65
C THR A 123 -3.58 12.63 13.68
N ILE A 124 -3.52 13.31 12.52
CA ILE A 124 -3.22 14.74 12.47
C ILE A 124 -4.11 15.39 13.51
N GLU A 125 -3.48 16.07 14.47
CA GLU A 125 -4.17 16.90 15.46
C GLU A 125 -5.21 17.76 14.74
N VAL A 126 -6.48 17.50 15.02
CA VAL A 126 -7.56 18.41 14.69
C VAL A 126 -7.37 19.62 15.60
N ILE A 127 -6.74 20.67 15.07
CA ILE A 127 -6.83 22.02 15.63
C ILE A 127 -7.97 22.75 14.93
#